data_AF-A0A4Z0R026-F1
#
_entry.id   AF-A0A4Z0R026-F1
#
_cell.length_a   1.000
_cell.length_b   1.000
_cell.length_c   1.000
_cell.angle_alpha   90.00
_cell.angle_beta   90.00
_cell.angle_gamma   90.00
#
_symmetry.space_group_name_H-M   'P 1'
#
loop_
_entity.id
_entity.type
_entity.pdbx_description
1 polymer ?
#
loop_
_entity_poly.entity_id
_entity_poly.type
_entity_poly.pdbx_seq_one_letter_code
_entity_poly.pdbx_strand_id
1 'polypeptide(L)' 'MHIGHNQDDIDHESLAMRHLGEGIAKEGAGNLLEALNEYMMANVLDPHLEVAQIKLSELKQKLGL' A
#
# COMPACT_ATOMS: atom_id res chain seq x y z
N MET A 1 6.41 12.24 -30.26
CA MET A 1 6.44 10.83 -29.82
C MET A 1 7.74 10.61 -29.09
N HIS A 2 7.74 10.68 -27.76
CA HIS A 2 8.89 10.32 -26.95
C HIS A 2 8.59 8.94 -26.37
N ILE A 3 9.16 7.90 -27.01
CA ILE A 3 9.07 6.53 -26.55
C ILE A 3 10.34 6.27 -25.76
N GLY A 4 10.16 5.98 -24.48
CA GLY A 4 11.23 5.71 -23.53
C GLY A 4 10.70 5.68 -22.10
N HIS A 5 9.52 5.09 -21.87
CA HIS A 5 9.14 4.67 -20.52
C HIS A 5 10.00 3.45 -20.20
N ASN A 6 11.15 3.71 -19.59
CA ASN A 6 11.99 2.69 -18.99
C ASN A 6 11.16 2.08 -17.85
N GLN A 7 10.53 0.95 -18.13
CA GLN A 7 9.55 0.29 -17.26
C GLN A 7 10.22 -0.45 -16.09
N ASP A 8 11.51 -0.22 -15.89
CA ASP A 8 12.42 -1.02 -15.06
C ASP A 8 12.86 -0.31 -13.76
N ASP A 9 12.57 0.98 -13.60
CA ASP A 9 12.69 1.69 -12.33
C ASP A 9 11.29 1.84 -11.76
N ILE A 10 10.72 0.74 -11.26
CA ILE A 10 9.54 0.86 -10.40
C ILE A 10 10.04 1.59 -9.14
N ASP A 11 9.91 2.91 -9.12
CA ASP A 11 10.22 3.72 -7.96
C ASP A 11 9.56 3.07 -6.75
N HIS A 12 10.33 2.83 -5.68
CA HIS A 12 9.79 2.21 -4.46
C HIS A 12 8.56 2.97 -3.93
N GLU A 13 8.49 4.28 -4.17
CA GLU A 13 7.32 5.14 -3.96
C GLU A 13 6.11 4.71 -4.81
N SER A 14 6.29 4.48 -6.12
CA SER A 14 5.23 3.98 -7.01
C SER A 14 4.74 2.59 -6.59
N LEU A 15 5.64 1.72 -6.12
CA LEU A 15 5.25 0.40 -5.63
C LEU A 15 4.50 0.50 -4.30
N ALA A 16 4.94 1.37 -3.39
CA ALA A 16 4.26 1.62 -2.12
C ALA A 16 2.83 2.15 -2.34
N MET A 17 2.65 3.10 -3.27
CA MET A 17 1.34 3.61 -3.65
C MET A 17 0.44 2.53 -4.27
N ARG A 18 1.00 1.60 -5.04
CA ARG A 18 0.24 0.47 -5.58
C ARG A 18 -0.29 -0.44 -4.47
N HIS A 19 0.58 -0.84 -3.54
CA HIS A 19 0.18 -1.63 -2.38
C HIS A 19 -0.84 -0.88 -1.51
N LEU A 20 -0.67 0.43 -1.30
CA LEU A 20 -1.67 1.24 -0.60
C LEU A 20 -3.05 1.17 -1.30
N GLY A 21 -3.10 1.33 -2.61
CA GLY A 21 -4.34 1.26 -3.39
C GLY A 21 -5.00 -0.12 -3.33
N GLU A 22 -4.21 -1.19 -3.48
CA GLU A 22 -4.69 -2.58 -3.35
C GLU A 22 -5.24 -2.85 -1.94
N GLY A 23 -4.58 -2.33 -0.90
CA GLY A 23 -5.06 -2.42 0.48
C GLY A 23 -6.41 -1.75 0.70
N ILE A 24 -6.60 -0.53 0.16
CA ILE A 24 -7.88 0.20 0.24
C ILE A 24 -9.00 -0.58 -0.45
N ALA A 25 -8.73 -1.14 -1.63
CA ALA A 25 -9.71 -1.92 -2.37
C ALA A 25 -10.11 -3.20 -1.61
N LYS A 26 -9.13 -3.92 -1.06
CA LYS A 26 -9.35 -5.13 -0.25
C LYS A 26 -10.09 -4.82 1.05
N GLU A 27 -9.75 -3.71 1.71
CA GLU A 27 -10.44 -3.27 2.93
C GLU A 27 -11.91 -2.97 2.64
N GLY A 28 -12.20 -2.25 1.55
CA GLY A 28 -13.57 -1.96 1.09
C GLY A 28 -14.35 -3.22 0.71
N ALA A 29 -13.67 -4.26 0.22
CA ALA A 29 -14.26 -5.56 -0.06
C ALA A 29 -14.48 -6.43 1.20
N GLY A 30 -13.99 -6.00 2.38
CA GLY A 30 -14.06 -6.75 3.63
C GLY A 30 -12.93 -7.76 3.84
N ASN A 31 -11.96 -7.83 2.93
CA ASN A 31 -10.80 -8.72 3.01
C ASN A 31 -9.71 -8.12 3.91
N LEU A 32 -10.03 -7.95 5.20
CA LEU A 32 -9.22 -7.17 6.14
C LEU A 32 -7.80 -7.73 6.35
N LEU A 33 -7.62 -9.06 6.34
CA LEU A 33 -6.29 -9.66 6.48
C LEU A 33 -5.40 -9.42 5.25
N GLU A 34 -5.97 -9.47 4.05
CA GLU A 34 -5.23 -9.19 2.83
C GLU A 34 -4.92 -7.69 2.73
N ALA A 35 -5.86 -6.83 3.12
CA ALA A 35 -5.63 -5.38 3.21
C ALA A 35 -4.50 -5.04 4.18
N LEU A 36 -4.41 -5.77 5.31
CA LEU A 36 -3.34 -5.60 6.28
C LEU A 36 -1.98 -5.92 5.67
N ASN A 37 -1.89 -7.01 4.90
CA ASN A 37 -0.66 -7.37 4.21
C ASN A 37 -0.24 -6.30 3.20
N GLU A 38 -1.19 -5.76 2.43
CA GLU A 38 -0.88 -4.69 1.47
C GLU A 38 -0.40 -3.40 2.15
N TYR A 39 -1.05 -2.96 3.22
CA TYR A 39 -0.61 -1.78 3.97
C TYR A 39 0.76 -1.99 4.64
N MET A 40 1.06 -3.22 5.10
CA MET A 40 2.39 -3.55 5.61
C MET A 40 3.45 -3.45 4.51
N MET A 41 3.18 -3.98 3.31
CA MET A 41 4.09 -3.87 2.17
C MET A 41 4.31 -2.41 1.76
N ALA A 42 3.24 -1.62 1.69
CA ALA A 42 3.34 -0.18 1.40
C ALA A 42 4.25 0.55 2.41
N ASN A 43 4.10 0.26 3.71
CA ASN A 43 4.94 0.84 4.75
C ASN A 43 6.40 0.34 4.74
N VAL A 44 6.65 -0.88 4.27
CA VAL A 44 8.03 -1.40 4.12
C VAL A 44 8.73 -0.74 2.93
N LEU A 45 8.00 -0.53 1.83
CA LEU A 45 8.51 0.05 0.60
C LEU A 45 8.76 1.55 0.73
N ASP A 46 7.85 2.25 1.40
CA ASP A 46 8.00 3.65 1.76
C ASP A 46 7.61 3.88 3.23
N PRO A 47 8.57 3.83 4.15
CA PRO A 47 8.37 4.15 5.57
C PRO A 47 8.02 5.62 5.83
N HIS A 48 8.10 6.50 4.83
CA HIS A 48 7.70 7.90 4.95
C HIS A 48 6.28 8.15 4.40
N LEU A 49 5.63 7.13 3.83
CA LEU A 49 4.26 7.20 3.35
C LEU A 49 3.25 7.21 4.50
N GLU A 50 3.01 8.40 5.04
CA GLU A 50 2.16 8.63 6.22
C GLU A 50 0.76 8.01 6.06
N VAL A 51 0.16 8.09 4.87
CA VAL A 51 -1.15 7.50 4.60
C VAL A 51 -1.15 5.97 4.77
N ALA A 52 -0.07 5.26 4.41
CA ALA A 52 0.04 3.82 4.62
C ALA A 52 0.14 3.48 6.11
N GLN A 53 0.84 4.30 6.89
CA GLN A 53 0.95 4.13 8.35
C GLN A 53 -0.38 4.34 9.06
N ILE A 54 -1.12 5.38 8.67
CA ILE A 54 -2.46 5.68 9.19
C ILE A 54 -3.39 4.50 8.87
N LYS A 55 -3.45 4.08 7.60
CA LYS A 55 -4.30 2.96 7.16
C LYS A 55 -3.95 1.65 7.86
N LEU A 56 -2.67 1.34 8.01
CA LEU A 56 -2.19 0.17 8.74
C LEU A 56 -2.63 0.22 10.22
N SER A 57 -2.50 1.37 10.87
CA SER A 57 -2.86 1.55 12.29
C SER A 57 -4.37 1.50 12.52
N GLU A 58 -5.16 2.11 11.65
CA GLU A 58 -6.63 2.02 11.66
C GLU A 58 -7.09 0.58 11.51
N LEU A 59 -6.51 -0.15 10.54
CA LEU A 59 -6.88 -1.52 10.26
C LEU A 59 -6.49 -2.48 11.39
N LYS A 60 -5.33 -2.28 12.03
CA LYS A 60 -4.93 -3.04 13.22
C LYS A 60 -5.91 -2.84 14.37
N GLN A 61 -6.31 -1.61 14.65
CA GLN A 61 -7.33 -1.32 15.66
C GLN A 61 -8.67 -2.00 15.35
N LYS A 62 -9.10 -2.00 14.08
CA LYS A 62 -10.32 -2.69 13.63
C LYS A 62 -10.25 -4.20 13.81
N LEU A 63 -9.07 -4.79 13.67
CA LEU A 63 -8.80 -6.21 13.87
C LEU A 63 -8.52 -6.60 15.34
N GLY A 64 -8.30 -5.62 16.21
CA GLY A 64 -7.91 -5.85 17.61
C GLY A 64 -6.46 -6.34 17.77
N LEU A 65 -5.57 -5.93 16.85
CA LEU A 65 -4.14 -6.24 16.83
C LEU A 65 -3.28 -5.09 17.36
#